data_AF-A0A3E2GRL2-F1
#
_entry.id   AF-A0A3E2GRL2-F1
#
_cell.length_a   1.000
_cell.length_b   1.000
_cell.length_c   1.000
_cell.angle_alpha   90.00
_cell.angle_beta   90.00
_cell.angle_gamma   90.00
#
_symmetry.space_group_name_H-M   'P 1'
#
loop_
_entity.id
_entity.type
_entity.pdbx_description
1 polymer ?
#
loop_
_entity_poly.entity_id
_entity_poly.type
_entity_poly.pdbx_seq_one_letter_code
_entity_poly.pdbx_strand_id
1 'polypeptide(L)'
;MALVKSLCISGNYSPKFPAISCAYLQNDKDFVVGRRPLTFNINELVTSANLAPTDVPTSTFQSAADYFEALAEQHLSHLQNQRNDAVTDEADCQKKFVARCLFRKITRNISVEHGSYRLYCDDFRPSNIIVDVKRFYVNAVIDWEFTYVAPAEFTYVAPWWLMLQSPEDWDSDSNLNDFLSRYKPRLNLFLEVLRSCEDEKISEGTLLDSQRLAACMESSMENGLFWNFLDKMYYGPLESIEDRIQLLDEQERKELGEIFLVKVEQAREGKLDENYSTDALVDL
;
A
#
# COMPACT_ATOMS: atom_id res chain seq x y z
N MET A 1 6.31 18.27 5.87
CA MET A 1 5.58 17.01 5.64
C MET A 1 5.33 16.20 6.91
N ALA A 2 6.31 16.04 7.82
CA ALA A 2 6.07 15.48 9.16
C ALA A 2 4.91 16.19 9.89
N LEU A 3 4.91 17.53 9.85
CA LEU A 3 3.81 18.37 10.36
C LEU A 3 2.47 18.06 9.70
N VAL A 4 2.44 17.84 8.38
CA VAL A 4 1.22 17.58 7.61
C VAL A 4 0.67 16.19 7.90
N LYS A 5 1.53 15.16 7.99
CA LYS A 5 1.14 13.80 8.41
C LYS A 5 0.59 13.82 9.84
N SER A 6 1.22 14.57 10.74
CA SER A 6 0.74 14.79 12.12
C SER A 6 -0.56 15.62 12.20
N LEU A 7 -0.82 16.54 11.27
CA LEU A 7 -2.04 17.38 11.26
C LEU A 7 -3.23 16.66 10.63
N CYS A 8 -3.05 16.09 9.43
CA CYS A 8 -4.14 15.55 8.62
C CYS A 8 -4.56 14.14 9.05
N ILE A 9 -3.66 13.36 9.64
CA ILE A 9 -3.86 11.92 9.80
C ILE A 9 -4.05 11.49 11.27
N SER A 10 -3.37 12.13 12.23
CA SER A 10 -3.40 11.72 13.65
C SER A 10 -3.95 12.73 14.65
N GLY A 11 -4.26 13.96 14.24
CA GLY A 11 -4.77 15.01 15.15
C GLY A 11 -6.13 14.69 15.78
N ASN A 12 -6.46 15.39 16.88
CA ASN A 12 -7.75 15.29 17.60
C ASN A 12 -9.00 15.51 16.72
N TYR A 13 -8.84 16.09 15.53
CA TYR A 13 -9.92 16.40 14.60
C TYR A 13 -10.04 15.41 13.43
N SER A 14 -9.23 14.35 13.37
CA SER A 14 -9.35 13.35 12.31
C SER A 14 -10.61 12.50 12.56
N PRO A 15 -11.64 12.58 11.69
CA PRO A 15 -12.89 11.85 11.89
C PRO A 15 -12.64 10.34 11.85
N LYS A 16 -13.29 9.62 12.76
CA LYS A 16 -13.34 8.16 12.76
C LYS A 16 -14.52 7.70 11.93
N PHE A 17 -14.30 6.66 11.14
CA PHE A 17 -15.33 6.09 10.27
C PHE A 17 -15.68 4.67 10.69
N PRO A 18 -16.89 4.19 10.37
CA PRO A 18 -17.34 2.86 10.76
C PRO A 18 -16.77 1.75 9.88
N ALA A 19 -16.31 2.06 8.66
CA ALA A 19 -15.87 1.06 7.68
C ALA A 19 -14.86 1.64 6.68
N ILE A 20 -13.99 0.78 6.18
CA ILE A 20 -13.02 1.08 5.12
C ILE A 20 -13.78 1.22 3.81
N SER A 21 -13.62 2.37 3.15
CA SER A 21 -14.55 2.82 2.11
C SER A 21 -14.05 4.06 1.38
N CYS A 22 -14.68 4.40 0.26
CA CYS A 22 -14.60 5.74 -0.30
C CYS A 22 -15.46 6.72 0.51
N ALA A 23 -14.91 7.91 0.76
CA ALA A 23 -15.65 9.06 1.27
C ALA A 23 -16.07 9.93 0.09
N TYR A 24 -17.36 10.18 -0.06
CA TYR A 24 -17.89 11.08 -1.10
C TYR A 24 -18.87 12.08 -0.49
N LEU A 25 -18.94 13.27 -1.09
CA LEU A 25 -19.93 14.28 -0.71
C LEU A 25 -21.31 13.83 -1.18
N GLN A 26 -22.23 13.59 -0.25
CA GLN A 26 -23.63 13.28 -0.59
C GLN A 26 -24.41 14.58 -0.90
N ASN A 27 -24.07 15.65 -0.19
CA ASN A 27 -24.53 17.02 -0.39
C ASN A 27 -23.30 17.94 -0.15
N ASP A 28 -23.32 19.19 -0.59
CA ASP A 28 -22.20 20.17 -0.48
C ASP A 28 -21.62 20.41 0.94
N LYS A 29 -22.10 19.67 1.96
CA LYS A 29 -21.72 19.79 3.36
C LYS A 29 -21.46 18.45 4.07
N ASP A 30 -21.96 17.32 3.56
CA ASP A 30 -21.95 16.04 4.27
C ASP A 30 -21.16 14.97 3.50
N PHE A 31 -20.13 14.43 4.14
CA PHE A 31 -19.40 13.28 3.65
C PHE A 31 -20.09 11.99 4.07
N VAL A 32 -20.33 11.10 3.10
CA VAL A 32 -20.89 9.77 3.32
C VAL A 32 -19.86 8.73 2.95
N VAL A 33 -19.84 7.69 3.77
CA VAL A 33 -19.08 6.46 3.58
C VAL A 33 -20.06 5.39 3.13
N GLY A 34 -19.78 4.75 2.00
CA GLY A 34 -20.67 3.67 1.52
C GLY A 34 -20.32 2.98 0.21
N ARG A 35 -19.19 3.32 -0.41
CA ARG A 35 -18.71 2.66 -1.63
C ARG A 35 -17.33 2.04 -1.39
N ARG A 36 -16.91 1.13 -2.28
CA ARG A 36 -15.55 0.56 -2.25
C ARG A 36 -14.49 1.64 -2.07
N PRO A 37 -13.38 1.37 -1.38
CA PRO A 37 -12.21 2.23 -1.40
C PRO A 37 -11.77 2.51 -2.83
N LEU A 38 -11.50 3.78 -3.15
CA LEU A 38 -10.87 4.19 -4.41
C LEU A 38 -9.41 4.46 -4.11
N THR A 39 -8.57 3.44 -4.30
CA THR A 39 -7.14 3.49 -4.00
C THR A 39 -6.35 3.74 -5.28
N PHE A 40 -5.15 4.33 -5.13
CA PHE A 40 -4.23 4.49 -6.25
C PHE A 40 -3.88 3.14 -6.88
N ASN A 41 -3.69 2.11 -6.03
CA ASN A 41 -3.40 0.74 -6.49
C ASN A 41 -4.54 0.13 -7.31
N ILE A 42 -5.81 0.33 -6.94
CA ILE A 42 -6.94 -0.15 -7.75
C ILE A 42 -6.98 0.55 -9.10
N ASN A 43 -6.71 1.86 -9.14
CA ASN A 43 -6.60 2.58 -10.41
C ASN A 43 -5.53 1.94 -11.30
N GLU A 44 -4.29 1.81 -10.83
CA GLU A 44 -3.20 1.22 -11.61
C GLU A 44 -3.47 -0.22 -12.06
N LEU A 45 -4.08 -1.04 -11.21
CA LEU A 45 -4.45 -2.41 -11.60
C LEU A 45 -5.46 -2.42 -12.76
N VAL A 46 -6.42 -1.51 -12.74
CA VAL A 46 -7.48 -1.46 -13.72
C VAL A 46 -7.04 -0.77 -15.02
N THR A 47 -6.31 0.34 -14.93
CA THR A 47 -5.90 1.16 -16.08
C THR A 47 -4.61 0.67 -16.73
N SER A 48 -3.64 0.23 -15.93
CA SER A 48 -2.29 -0.10 -16.40
C SER A 48 -2.09 -1.62 -16.49
N ALA A 49 -2.63 -2.40 -15.56
CA ALA A 49 -2.51 -3.87 -15.56
C ALA A 49 -3.66 -4.62 -16.26
N ASN A 50 -4.65 -3.88 -16.78
CA ASN A 50 -5.81 -4.42 -17.48
C ASN A 50 -6.60 -5.45 -16.65
N LEU A 51 -6.69 -5.25 -15.34
CA LEU A 51 -7.53 -6.07 -14.46
C LEU A 51 -9.00 -5.66 -14.62
N ALA A 52 -9.93 -6.62 -14.68
CA ALA A 52 -11.33 -6.28 -14.85
C ALA A 52 -11.89 -5.56 -13.61
N PRO A 53 -12.79 -4.57 -13.77
CA PRO A 53 -13.41 -3.89 -12.62
C PRO A 53 -14.20 -4.80 -11.69
N THR A 54 -14.59 -5.97 -12.17
CA THR A 54 -15.25 -7.04 -11.42
C THR A 54 -14.29 -7.84 -10.55
N ASP A 55 -12.99 -7.80 -10.84
CA ASP A 55 -11.95 -8.53 -10.10
C ASP A 55 -11.38 -7.73 -8.92
N VAL A 56 -11.78 -6.46 -8.80
CA VAL A 56 -11.48 -5.61 -7.63
C VAL A 56 -12.70 -5.53 -6.71
N PRO A 57 -12.53 -5.34 -5.39
CA PRO A 57 -13.63 -5.25 -4.44
C PRO A 57 -14.68 -4.20 -4.84
N THR A 58 -15.95 -4.54 -4.67
CA THR A 58 -17.09 -3.67 -4.98
C THR A 58 -17.79 -3.09 -3.75
N SER A 59 -17.50 -3.63 -2.56
CA SER A 59 -18.11 -3.25 -1.29
C SER A 59 -17.14 -2.52 -0.35
N THR A 60 -17.68 -2.01 0.75
CA THR A 60 -16.89 -1.55 1.91
C THR A 60 -16.36 -2.74 2.72
N PHE A 61 -15.40 -2.48 3.61
CA PHE A 61 -14.89 -3.49 4.54
C PHE A 61 -15.17 -3.09 5.99
N GLN A 62 -15.62 -4.06 6.79
CA GLN A 62 -15.93 -3.86 8.20
C GLN A 62 -14.74 -4.15 9.13
N SER A 63 -13.72 -4.86 8.63
CA SER A 63 -12.50 -5.18 9.35
C SER A 63 -11.26 -4.87 8.52
N ALA A 64 -10.17 -4.46 9.18
CA ALA A 64 -8.87 -4.31 8.55
C ALA A 64 -8.31 -5.64 8.02
N ALA A 65 -8.63 -6.76 8.69
CA ALA A 65 -8.22 -8.09 8.26
C ALA A 65 -8.82 -8.46 6.89
N ASP A 66 -10.14 -8.28 6.71
CA ASP A 66 -10.81 -8.53 5.42
C ASP A 66 -10.24 -7.64 4.32
N TYR A 67 -9.92 -6.38 4.66
CA TYR A 67 -9.31 -5.45 3.70
C TYR A 67 -7.90 -5.88 3.30
N PHE A 68 -7.06 -6.30 4.25
CA PHE A 68 -5.70 -6.79 3.95
C PHE A 68 -5.72 -8.09 3.16
N GLU A 69 -6.65 -8.99 3.46
CA GLU A 69 -6.85 -10.20 2.64
C GLU A 69 -7.28 -9.83 1.22
N ALA A 70 -8.20 -8.88 1.04
CA ALA A 70 -8.58 -8.40 -0.28
C ALA A 70 -7.41 -7.78 -1.05
N LEU A 71 -6.53 -7.01 -0.40
CA LEU A 71 -5.32 -6.48 -1.03
C LEU A 71 -4.36 -7.61 -1.45
N ALA A 72 -4.19 -8.64 -0.61
CA ALA A 72 -3.35 -9.79 -0.96
C ALA A 72 -3.92 -10.58 -2.15
N GLU A 73 -5.24 -10.80 -2.18
CA GLU A 73 -5.91 -11.44 -3.31
C GLU A 73 -5.83 -10.61 -4.60
N GLN A 74 -5.88 -9.27 -4.51
CA GLN A 74 -5.63 -8.41 -5.67
C GLN A 74 -4.24 -8.63 -6.28
N HIS A 75 -3.20 -8.80 -5.46
CA HIS A 75 -1.86 -9.06 -5.97
C HIS A 75 -1.76 -10.42 -6.69
N LEU A 76 -2.46 -11.45 -6.21
CA LEU A 76 -2.56 -12.75 -6.89
C LEU A 76 -3.36 -12.66 -8.19
N SER A 77 -4.54 -12.04 -8.13
CA SER A 77 -5.42 -11.82 -9.28
C SER A 77 -4.71 -11.05 -10.39
N HIS A 78 -3.94 -10.02 -10.03
CA HIS A 78 -3.08 -9.29 -10.96
C HIS A 78 -2.13 -10.22 -11.70
N LEU A 79 -1.37 -11.08 -11.00
CA LEU A 79 -0.46 -12.02 -11.65
C LEU A 79 -1.21 -13.03 -12.54
N GLN A 80 -2.37 -13.50 -12.11
CA GLN A 80 -3.20 -14.46 -12.84
C GLN A 80 -3.80 -13.87 -14.12
N ASN A 81 -4.25 -12.61 -14.08
CA ASN A 81 -5.01 -11.98 -15.15
C ASN A 81 -4.17 -11.11 -16.07
N GLN A 82 -3.04 -10.56 -15.61
CA GLN A 82 -2.11 -9.84 -16.49
C GLN A 82 -1.51 -10.85 -17.49
N ARG A 83 -1.92 -10.74 -18.75
CA ARG A 83 -1.54 -11.68 -19.81
C ARG A 83 -0.13 -11.45 -20.35
N ASN A 84 0.16 -10.19 -20.64
CA ASN A 84 1.37 -9.77 -21.33
C ASN A 84 2.33 -9.11 -20.34
N ASP A 85 3.63 -9.33 -20.53
CA ASP A 85 4.71 -8.74 -19.73
C ASP A 85 4.61 -8.99 -18.21
N ALA A 86 3.84 -10.00 -17.81
CA ALA A 86 3.66 -10.36 -16.40
C ALA A 86 4.90 -11.06 -15.80
N VAL A 87 5.61 -11.84 -16.61
CA VAL A 87 6.80 -12.62 -16.21
C VAL A 87 7.87 -12.60 -17.28
N THR A 88 9.15 -12.56 -16.88
CA THR A 88 10.29 -12.58 -17.82
C THR A 88 10.80 -13.98 -18.13
N ASP A 89 10.80 -14.85 -17.11
CA ASP A 89 11.22 -16.25 -17.19
C ASP A 89 10.55 -17.08 -16.07
N GLU A 90 10.87 -18.37 -16.01
CA GLU A 90 10.30 -19.28 -15.03
C GLU A 90 10.68 -18.91 -13.60
N ALA A 91 11.92 -18.47 -13.37
CA ALA A 91 12.40 -18.10 -12.03
C ALA A 91 11.71 -16.82 -11.52
N ASP A 92 11.51 -15.83 -12.39
CA ASP A 92 10.72 -14.62 -12.08
C ASP A 92 9.27 -14.99 -11.78
N CYS A 93 8.65 -15.85 -12.60
CA CYS A 93 7.29 -16.34 -12.38
C CYS A 93 7.15 -17.04 -11.01
N GLN A 94 8.07 -17.94 -10.69
CA GLN A 94 8.09 -18.65 -9.41
C GLN A 94 8.23 -17.68 -8.23
N LYS A 95 9.19 -16.75 -8.29
CA LYS A 95 9.37 -15.74 -7.24
C LYS A 95 8.12 -14.91 -7.03
N LYS A 96 7.53 -14.39 -8.11
CA LYS A 96 6.31 -13.57 -8.08
C LYS A 96 5.12 -14.32 -7.49
N PHE A 97 4.91 -15.57 -7.87
CA PHE A 97 3.80 -16.38 -7.39
C PHE A 97 3.98 -16.75 -5.91
N VAL A 98 5.14 -17.31 -5.55
CA VAL A 98 5.45 -17.72 -4.17
C VAL A 98 5.33 -16.52 -3.23
N ALA A 99 5.91 -15.37 -3.59
CA ALA A 99 5.83 -14.16 -2.77
C ALA A 99 4.38 -13.73 -2.49
N ARG A 100 3.49 -13.83 -3.49
CA ARG A 100 2.07 -13.44 -3.35
C ARG A 100 1.28 -14.43 -2.51
N CYS A 101 1.49 -15.74 -2.67
CA CYS A 101 0.89 -16.77 -1.82
C CYS A 101 1.30 -16.60 -0.36
N LEU A 102 2.59 -16.37 -0.12
CA LEU A 102 3.12 -16.15 1.22
C LEU A 102 2.64 -14.83 1.83
N PHE A 103 2.59 -13.75 1.04
CA PHE A 103 2.01 -12.49 1.48
C PHE A 103 0.55 -12.67 1.93
N ARG A 104 -0.27 -13.42 1.18
CA ARG A 104 -1.63 -13.78 1.59
C ARG A 104 -1.68 -14.59 2.90
N LYS A 105 -0.74 -15.51 3.12
CA LYS A 105 -0.65 -16.23 4.40
C LYS A 105 -0.25 -15.29 5.54
N ILE A 106 0.60 -14.30 5.29
CA ILE A 106 0.97 -13.28 6.27
C ILE A 106 -0.25 -12.44 6.65
N THR A 107 -1.02 -11.92 5.69
CA THR A 107 -2.17 -11.04 5.99
C THR A 107 -3.21 -11.71 6.89
N ARG A 108 -3.40 -13.03 6.75
CA ARG A 108 -4.27 -13.83 7.63
C ARG A 108 -3.78 -13.96 9.07
N ASN A 109 -2.49 -13.73 9.31
CA ASN A 109 -1.83 -13.87 10.61
C ASN A 109 -1.42 -12.52 11.24
N ILE A 110 -1.70 -11.39 10.58
CA ILE A 110 -1.41 -10.07 11.14
C ILE A 110 -2.44 -9.74 12.22
N SER A 111 -1.96 -9.30 13.38
CA SER A 111 -2.81 -8.69 14.42
C SER A 111 -3.14 -7.27 14.02
N VAL A 112 -4.42 -6.96 13.87
CA VAL A 112 -4.93 -5.62 13.51
C VAL A 112 -5.67 -4.96 14.67
N GLU A 113 -5.59 -3.63 14.79
CA GLU A 113 -6.40 -2.87 15.73
C GLU A 113 -7.85 -2.79 15.22
N HIS A 114 -8.77 -3.38 15.97
CA HIS A 114 -10.17 -3.41 15.56
C HIS A 114 -10.83 -2.01 15.60
N GLY A 115 -11.44 -1.62 14.48
CA GLY A 115 -12.43 -0.51 14.44
C GLY A 115 -11.84 0.90 14.43
N SER A 116 -10.55 1.07 14.13
CA SER A 116 -9.92 2.40 13.98
C SER A 116 -9.70 2.71 12.51
N TYR A 117 -10.67 3.37 11.87
CA TYR A 117 -10.59 3.77 10.45
C TYR A 117 -10.54 5.28 10.28
N ARG A 118 -9.62 5.76 9.44
CA ARG A 118 -9.32 7.20 9.23
C ARG A 118 -9.14 7.50 7.76
N LEU A 119 -9.27 8.77 7.38
CA LEU A 119 -8.89 9.20 6.03
C LEU A 119 -7.40 8.98 5.80
N TYR A 120 -7.08 8.43 4.64
CA TYR A 120 -5.75 8.13 4.17
C TYR A 120 -5.67 8.43 2.67
N CYS A 121 -4.50 8.86 2.22
CA CYS A 121 -4.20 9.05 0.80
C CYS A 121 -2.90 8.28 0.50
N ASP A 122 -2.97 7.37 -0.47
CA ASP A 122 -1.82 6.54 -0.85
C ASP A 122 -0.66 7.39 -1.41
N ASP A 123 -0.98 8.51 -2.06
CA ASP A 123 0.00 9.38 -2.72
C ASP A 123 0.39 10.63 -1.90
N PHE A 124 0.49 10.47 -0.58
CA PHE A 124 0.85 11.57 0.32
C PHE A 124 2.37 11.85 0.35
N ARG A 125 2.94 12.18 -0.81
CA ARG A 125 4.37 12.38 -1.06
C ARG A 125 4.74 13.86 -1.28
N PRO A 126 6.04 14.24 -1.28
CA PRO A 126 6.42 15.65 -1.28
C PRO A 126 6.05 16.42 -2.56
N SER A 127 5.89 15.74 -3.70
CA SER A 127 5.43 16.37 -4.94
C SER A 127 4.02 16.95 -4.83
N ASN A 128 3.22 16.48 -3.88
CA ASN A 128 1.83 16.90 -3.68
C ASN A 128 1.71 17.97 -2.58
N ILE A 129 2.83 18.59 -2.19
CA ILE A 129 2.87 19.67 -1.21
C ILE A 129 3.45 20.94 -1.83
N ILE A 130 2.64 22.00 -1.83
CA ILE A 130 3.04 23.33 -2.26
C ILE A 130 3.59 24.09 -1.05
N VAL A 131 4.81 24.63 -1.19
CA VAL A 131 5.50 25.37 -0.13
C VAL A 131 5.87 26.79 -0.58
N ASP A 132 5.77 27.75 0.34
CA ASP A 132 6.34 29.09 0.14
C ASP A 132 7.85 29.01 0.38
N VAL A 133 8.63 29.05 -0.69
CA VAL A 133 10.11 28.95 -0.62
C VAL A 133 10.79 30.12 0.09
N LYS A 134 10.11 31.26 0.25
CA LYS A 134 10.67 32.42 0.96
C LYS A 134 10.43 32.32 2.45
N ARG A 135 9.26 31.81 2.84
CA ARG A 135 8.80 31.79 4.24
C ARG A 135 8.85 30.40 4.87
N PHE A 136 9.15 29.36 4.10
CA PHE A 136 9.29 27.96 4.51
C PHE A 136 8.07 27.38 5.25
N TYR A 137 6.85 27.73 4.83
CA TYR A 137 5.62 27.06 5.27
C TYR A 137 4.89 26.35 4.13
N VAL A 138 4.01 25.42 4.50
CA VAL A 138 3.13 24.70 3.57
C VAL A 138 1.93 25.57 3.22
N ASN A 139 1.74 25.86 1.93
CA ASN A 139 0.61 26.63 1.41
C ASN A 139 -0.61 25.75 1.15
N ALA A 140 -0.38 24.60 0.55
CA ALA A 140 -1.44 23.70 0.14
C ALA A 140 -0.92 22.26 0.04
N VAL A 141 -1.84 21.34 0.22
CA VAL A 141 -1.69 19.93 -0.16
C VAL A 141 -2.66 19.69 -1.30
N ILE A 142 -2.17 19.13 -2.38
CA ILE A 142 -2.94 18.87 -3.60
C ILE A 142 -3.09 17.35 -3.80
N ASP A 143 -3.76 16.97 -4.88
CA ASP A 143 -3.84 15.59 -5.35
C ASP A 143 -4.52 14.63 -4.35
N TRP A 144 -5.77 14.95 -4.02
CA TRP A 144 -6.58 14.19 -3.05
C TRP A 144 -7.44 13.09 -3.71
N GLU A 145 -7.28 12.83 -5.00
CA GLU A 145 -8.20 11.98 -5.79
C GLU A 145 -8.24 10.52 -5.32
N PHE A 146 -7.16 10.02 -4.73
CA PHE A 146 -7.08 8.67 -4.13
C PHE A 146 -7.16 8.70 -2.60
N THR A 147 -7.94 9.62 -2.05
CA THR A 147 -8.22 9.67 -0.61
C THR A 147 -9.42 8.80 -0.26
N TYR A 148 -9.24 7.90 0.70
CA TYR A 148 -10.27 6.97 1.16
C TYR A 148 -10.15 6.73 2.67
N VAL A 149 -11.14 6.06 3.24
CA VAL A 149 -11.11 5.59 4.62
C VAL A 149 -10.34 4.28 4.70
N ALA A 150 -9.23 4.26 5.42
CA ALA A 150 -8.33 3.13 5.58
C ALA A 150 -8.13 2.73 7.06
N PRO A 151 -7.55 1.55 7.34
CA PRO A 151 -7.04 1.21 8.66
C PRO A 151 -6.01 2.24 9.16
N ALA A 152 -6.10 2.61 10.45
CA ALA A 152 -5.17 3.56 11.05
C ALA A 152 -3.71 3.09 11.00
N GLU A 153 -3.47 1.78 10.89
CA GLU A 153 -2.16 1.15 10.78
C GLU A 153 -1.35 1.64 9.58
N PHE A 154 -1.99 2.05 8.49
CA PHE A 154 -1.29 2.62 7.32
C PHE A 154 -0.57 3.92 7.67
N THR A 155 -1.05 4.60 8.69
CA THR A 155 -0.48 5.86 9.19
C THR A 155 0.75 5.60 10.06
N TYR A 156 0.88 4.39 10.60
CA TYR A 156 1.97 3.95 11.47
C TYR A 156 3.19 3.44 10.69
N VAL A 157 3.06 3.21 9.38
CA VAL A 157 4.16 2.71 8.55
C VAL A 157 5.13 3.83 8.18
N ALA A 158 6.43 3.51 8.25
CA ALA A 158 7.50 4.38 7.78
C ALA A 158 7.26 4.79 6.30
N PRO A 159 7.37 6.08 5.94
CA PRO A 159 7.01 6.52 4.61
C PRO A 159 7.97 6.04 3.51
N TRP A 160 7.46 5.31 2.52
CA TRP A 160 8.25 4.81 1.40
C TRP A 160 8.93 5.93 0.59
N TRP A 161 8.31 7.10 0.48
CA TRP A 161 8.77 8.23 -0.34
C TRP A 161 9.96 9.00 0.23
N LEU A 162 10.53 8.59 1.36
CA LEU A 162 11.69 9.29 1.96
C LEU A 162 12.90 9.37 1.03
N MET A 163 12.99 8.46 0.05
CA MET A 163 14.02 8.45 -0.97
C MET A 163 13.80 9.48 -2.08
N LEU A 164 12.61 10.08 -2.17
CA LEU A 164 12.16 10.95 -3.26
C LEU A 164 12.25 10.29 -4.65
N GLN A 165 12.27 8.97 -4.67
CA GLN A 165 12.29 8.11 -5.85
C GLN A 165 11.09 7.16 -5.78
N SER A 166 10.55 6.81 -6.94
CA SER A 166 9.50 5.80 -7.04
C SER A 166 10.06 4.42 -6.65
N PRO A 167 9.25 3.48 -6.10
CA PRO A 167 9.72 2.12 -5.82
C PRO A 167 10.29 1.41 -7.04
N GLU A 168 9.80 1.73 -8.24
CA GLU A 168 10.28 1.19 -9.51
C GLU A 168 11.71 1.64 -9.82
N ASP A 169 12.13 2.81 -9.35
CA ASP A 169 13.50 3.33 -9.53
C ASP A 169 14.49 2.80 -8.48
N TRP A 170 14.03 1.97 -7.53
CA TRP A 170 14.90 1.39 -6.51
C TRP A 170 15.82 0.31 -7.06
N ASP A 171 15.58 -0.19 -8.27
CA ASP A 171 16.41 -1.17 -9.00
C ASP A 171 17.86 -0.71 -9.24
N SER A 172 18.15 0.58 -9.02
CA SER A 172 19.53 1.09 -8.97
C SER A 172 20.33 0.59 -7.75
N ASP A 173 19.67 0.06 -6.72
CA ASP A 173 20.29 -0.64 -5.61
C ASP A 173 20.49 -2.12 -5.96
N SER A 174 21.74 -2.60 -5.85
CA SER A 174 22.05 -3.99 -6.18
C SER A 174 21.40 -5.01 -5.23
N ASN A 175 20.97 -4.57 -4.04
CA ASN A 175 20.30 -5.38 -3.03
C ASN A 175 19.61 -4.52 -1.93
N LEU A 176 18.76 -5.15 -1.11
CA LEU A 176 18.03 -4.52 0.01
C LEU A 176 18.95 -3.79 1.02
N ASN A 177 20.18 -4.23 1.25
CA ASN A 177 21.07 -3.56 2.21
C ASN A 177 21.51 -2.19 1.70
N ASP A 178 21.74 -2.06 0.39
CA ASP A 178 22.07 -0.77 -0.24
C ASP A 178 20.92 0.21 -0.04
N PHE A 179 19.68 -0.22 -0.32
CA PHE A 179 18.47 0.56 -0.04
C PHE A 179 18.41 0.99 1.42
N LEU A 180 18.55 0.05 2.37
CA LEU A 180 18.46 0.34 3.80
C LEU A 180 19.55 1.29 4.28
N SER A 181 20.76 1.21 3.71
CA SER A 181 21.87 2.11 4.05
C SER A 181 21.55 3.57 3.70
N ARG A 182 20.77 3.80 2.64
CA ARG A 182 20.32 5.13 2.20
C ARG A 182 19.03 5.56 2.90
N TYR A 183 18.10 4.63 3.11
CA TYR A 183 16.78 4.88 3.69
C TYR A 183 16.84 5.18 5.19
N LYS A 184 17.56 4.37 5.99
CA LYS A 184 17.60 4.51 7.46
C LYS A 184 18.04 5.90 7.94
N PRO A 185 19.10 6.53 7.39
CA PRO A 185 19.47 7.89 7.78
C PRO A 185 18.36 8.92 7.52
N ARG A 186 17.63 8.80 6.41
CA ARG A 186 16.50 9.69 6.07
C ARG A 186 15.31 9.46 6.99
N LEU A 187 15.02 8.21 7.32
CA LEU A 187 14.01 7.86 8.30
C LEU A 187 14.35 8.45 9.67
N ASN A 188 15.58 8.30 10.15
CA ASN A 188 16.00 8.85 11.44
C ASN A 188 15.80 10.37 11.51
N LEU A 189 16.24 11.09 10.48
CA LEU A 189 16.02 12.54 10.38
C LEU A 189 14.52 12.89 10.36
N PHE A 190 13.72 12.16 9.59
CA PHE A 190 12.27 12.37 9.55
C PHE A 190 11.62 12.15 10.92
N LEU A 191 12.00 11.09 11.62
CA LEU A 191 11.48 10.76 12.95
C LEU A 191 11.89 11.79 14.01
N GLU A 192 13.12 12.30 13.96
CA GLU A 192 13.58 13.38 14.84
C GLU A 192 12.72 14.63 14.70
N VAL A 193 12.49 15.07 13.46
CA VAL A 193 11.63 16.22 13.16
C VAL A 193 10.17 15.94 13.54
N LEU A 194 9.66 14.73 13.27
CA LEU A 194 8.30 14.35 13.60
C LEU A 194 8.06 14.38 15.12
N ARG A 195 8.98 13.83 15.93
CA ARG A 195 8.90 13.89 17.40
C ARG A 195 8.85 15.33 17.90
N SER A 196 9.68 16.20 17.32
CA SER A 196 9.72 17.63 17.68
C SER A 196 8.38 18.31 17.38
N CYS A 197 7.78 18.04 16.22
CA CYS A 197 6.44 18.54 15.88
C CYS A 197 5.33 17.94 16.76
N GLU A 198 5.44 16.67 17.16
CA GLU A 198 4.50 16.03 18.07
C GLU A 198 4.57 16.64 19.47
N ASP A 199 5.77 16.90 19.98
CA ASP A 199 6.01 17.54 21.28
C ASP A 199 5.40 18.94 21.35
N GLU A 200 5.62 19.76 20.31
CA GLU A 200 5.03 21.09 20.19
C GLU A 200 3.50 21.00 20.26
N LYS A 201 2.87 20.11 19.48
CA LYS A 201 1.42 19.96 19.47
C LYS A 201 0.83 19.40 20.75
N ILE A 202 1.54 18.49 21.43
CA ILE A 202 1.14 18.00 22.75
C ILE A 202 1.17 19.15 23.75
N SER A 203 2.18 20.02 23.68
CA SER A 203 2.25 21.21 24.53
C SER A 203 1.12 22.21 24.27
N GLU A 204 0.65 22.30 23.02
CA GLU A 204 -0.51 23.10 22.62
C GLU A 204 -1.86 22.42 22.93
N GLY A 205 -1.87 21.16 23.34
CA GLY A 205 -3.08 20.38 23.59
C GLY A 205 -3.83 19.95 22.32
N THR A 206 -3.20 20.03 21.15
CA THR A 206 -3.83 19.67 19.85
C THR A 206 -3.59 18.21 19.45
N LEU A 207 -2.67 17.52 20.15
CA LEU A 207 -2.34 16.11 20.00
C LEU A 207 -2.25 15.43 21.38
N LEU A 208 -2.79 14.22 21.51
CA LEU A 208 -2.60 13.38 22.71
C LEU A 208 -1.30 12.57 22.60
N ASP A 209 -0.68 12.26 23.73
CA ASP A 209 0.54 11.45 23.77
C ASP A 209 0.35 10.06 23.13
N SER A 210 -0.84 9.48 23.27
CA SER A 210 -1.22 8.21 22.62
C SER A 210 -1.37 8.28 21.11
N GLN A 211 -1.34 9.47 20.51
CA GLN A 211 -1.47 9.69 19.06
C GLN A 211 -0.11 9.95 18.38
N ARG A 212 1.00 9.79 19.10
CA ARG A 212 2.34 9.87 18.51
C ARG A 212 2.52 8.80 17.44
N LEU A 213 3.00 9.24 16.28
CA LEU A 213 3.25 8.40 15.12
C LEU A 213 4.72 8.02 15.01
N ALA A 214 5.65 8.87 15.49
CA ALA A 214 7.07 8.64 15.32
C ALA A 214 7.54 7.29 15.90
N ALA A 215 7.10 6.95 17.12
CA ALA A 215 7.44 5.67 17.74
C ALA A 215 6.87 4.48 16.93
N CYS A 216 5.62 4.57 16.47
CA CYS A 216 5.01 3.54 15.65
C CYS A 216 5.75 3.33 14.31
N MET A 217 6.15 4.43 13.65
CA MET A 217 6.93 4.39 12.40
C MET A 217 8.33 3.84 12.59
N GLU A 218 8.99 4.15 13.70
CA GLU A 218 10.27 3.55 14.05
C GLU A 218 10.14 2.04 14.23
N SER A 219 9.18 1.60 15.06
CA SER A 219 8.90 0.18 15.26
C SER A 219 8.44 -0.54 14.00
N SER A 220 7.83 0.17 13.03
CA SER A 220 7.37 -0.41 11.76
C SER A 220 8.48 -1.09 10.95
N MET A 221 9.73 -0.65 11.14
CA MET A 221 10.91 -1.21 10.48
C MET A 221 11.37 -2.53 11.11
N GLU A 222 10.95 -2.82 12.33
CA GLU A 222 11.39 -3.98 13.12
C GLU A 222 10.26 -5.02 13.27
N ASN A 223 9.01 -4.57 13.36
CA ASN A 223 7.83 -5.41 13.56
C ASN A 223 7.17 -5.89 12.26
N GLY A 224 7.85 -5.70 11.12
CA GLY A 224 7.39 -6.17 9.82
C GLY A 224 6.33 -5.30 9.14
N LEU A 225 5.81 -4.23 9.75
CA LEU A 225 4.82 -3.36 9.09
C LEU A 225 5.38 -2.65 7.84
N PHE A 226 6.70 -2.54 7.73
CA PHE A 226 7.36 -2.17 6.47
C PHE A 226 7.56 -3.41 5.58
N TRP A 227 6.90 -3.43 4.42
CA TRP A 227 6.73 -4.59 3.55
C TRP A 227 8.01 -5.36 3.21
N ASN A 228 9.16 -4.67 3.15
CA ASN A 228 10.47 -5.27 2.91
C ASN A 228 10.93 -6.28 3.99
N PHE A 229 10.32 -6.29 5.18
CA PHE A 229 10.71 -7.18 6.28
C PHE A 229 9.69 -8.30 6.57
N LEU A 230 8.53 -8.29 5.92
CA LEU A 230 7.45 -9.25 6.19
C LEU A 230 7.88 -10.70 5.96
N ASP A 231 8.47 -11.01 4.81
CA ASP A 231 8.90 -12.38 4.51
C ASP A 231 9.90 -12.90 5.56
N LYS A 232 10.95 -12.13 5.84
CA LYS A 232 11.99 -12.53 6.80
C LYS A 232 11.44 -12.71 8.22
N MET A 233 10.49 -11.87 8.62
CA MET A 233 9.91 -11.93 9.96
C MET A 233 9.06 -13.17 10.18
N TYR A 234 8.24 -13.53 9.18
CA TYR A 234 7.29 -14.64 9.30
C TYR A 234 7.91 -16.00 8.93
N TYR A 235 8.91 -16.01 8.03
CA TYR A 235 9.47 -17.22 7.46
C TYR A 235 10.98 -17.39 7.68
N GLY A 236 11.62 -16.47 8.40
CA GLY A 236 13.05 -16.48 8.67
C GLY A 236 13.90 -16.03 7.47
N PRO A 237 15.24 -16.11 7.54
CA PRO A 237 16.10 -15.77 6.40
C PRO A 237 15.72 -16.52 5.12
N LEU A 238 15.81 -15.84 3.98
CA LEU A 238 15.64 -16.46 2.66
C LEU A 238 16.97 -17.07 2.22
N GLU A 239 17.14 -18.38 2.40
CA GLU A 239 18.31 -19.12 1.91
C GLU A 239 18.12 -19.51 0.44
N SER A 240 16.95 -20.04 0.10
CA SER A 240 16.56 -20.44 -1.24
C SER A 240 15.06 -20.22 -1.49
N ILE A 241 14.64 -20.20 -2.76
CA ILE A 241 13.21 -20.12 -3.10
C ILE A 241 12.51 -21.45 -2.77
N GLU A 242 13.25 -22.56 -2.81
CA GLU A 242 12.77 -23.90 -2.49
C GLU A 242 12.24 -23.98 -1.05
N ASP A 243 12.87 -23.30 -0.10
CA ASP A 243 12.39 -23.21 1.28
C ASP A 243 11.03 -22.54 1.38
N ARG A 244 10.76 -21.56 0.51
CA ARG A 244 9.48 -20.85 0.43
C ARG A 244 8.42 -21.65 -0.31
N ILE A 245 8.80 -22.41 -1.34
CA ILE A 245 7.92 -23.35 -2.02
C ILE A 245 7.42 -24.43 -1.04
N GLN A 246 8.25 -24.81 -0.04
CA GLN A 246 7.85 -25.77 0.98
C GLN A 246 6.68 -25.29 1.87
N LEU A 247 6.42 -23.99 1.93
CA LEU A 247 5.34 -23.39 2.72
C LEU A 247 4.01 -23.30 1.96
N LEU A 248 4.02 -23.61 0.65
CA LEU A 248 2.82 -23.67 -0.16
C LEU A 248 2.02 -24.94 0.11
N ASP A 249 0.70 -24.81 0.08
CA ASP A 249 -0.21 -25.97 0.12
C ASP A 249 -0.24 -26.73 -1.22
N GLU A 250 -0.96 -27.85 -1.25
CA GLU A 250 -1.01 -28.73 -2.43
C GLU A 250 -1.59 -28.03 -3.67
N GLN A 251 -2.61 -27.19 -3.47
CA GLN A 251 -3.26 -26.45 -4.55
C GLN A 251 -2.32 -25.36 -5.08
N GLU A 252 -1.70 -24.59 -4.18
CA GLU A 252 -0.72 -23.56 -4.54
C GLU A 252 0.49 -24.15 -5.29
N ARG A 253 0.98 -25.33 -4.90
CA ARG A 253 2.09 -26.00 -5.62
C ARG A 253 1.68 -26.49 -7.00
N LYS A 254 0.44 -26.97 -7.14
CA LYS A 254 -0.09 -27.35 -8.44
C LYS A 254 -0.17 -26.13 -9.37
N GLU A 255 -0.74 -25.03 -8.89
CA GLU A 255 -0.82 -23.76 -9.63
C GLU A 255 0.56 -23.22 -10.00
N LEU A 256 1.53 -23.29 -9.08
CA LEU A 256 2.93 -22.91 -9.34
C LEU A 256 3.53 -23.70 -10.53
N GLY A 257 3.20 -24.98 -10.67
CA GLY A 257 3.67 -25.82 -11.78
C GLY A 257 3.01 -25.51 -13.13
N GLU A 258 1.85 -24.86 -13.12
CA GLU A 258 1.05 -24.59 -14.32
C GLU A 258 1.18 -23.14 -14.79
N ILE A 259 1.30 -22.18 -13.86
CA ILE A 259 1.19 -20.75 -14.14
C ILE A 259 2.22 -20.24 -15.15
N PHE A 260 3.47 -20.72 -15.11
CA PHE A 260 4.48 -20.29 -16.07
C PHE A 260 4.10 -20.67 -17.51
N LEU A 261 3.59 -21.89 -17.72
CA LEU A 261 3.14 -22.35 -19.04
C LEU A 261 1.94 -21.53 -19.53
N VAL A 262 1.00 -21.20 -18.63
CA VAL A 262 -0.13 -20.32 -18.94
C VAL A 262 0.36 -18.95 -19.39
N LYS A 263 1.32 -18.35 -18.67
CA LYS A 263 1.85 -17.01 -18.98
C LYS A 263 2.61 -16.97 -20.30
N VAL A 264 3.41 -17.99 -20.60
CA VAL A 264 4.13 -18.11 -21.88
C VAL A 264 3.13 -18.21 -23.04
N GLU A 265 2.07 -18.99 -22.88
CA GLU A 265 1.04 -19.11 -23.91
C GLU A 265 0.25 -17.80 -24.09
N GLN A 266 -0.12 -17.13 -22.99
CA GLN A 266 -0.79 -15.83 -23.03
C GLN A 266 0.03 -14.76 -23.76
N ALA A 267 1.34 -14.69 -23.47
CA ALA A 267 2.26 -13.77 -24.13
C ALA A 267 2.44 -14.12 -25.62
N ARG A 268 2.45 -15.41 -25.98
CA ARG A 268 2.50 -15.89 -27.38
C ARG A 268 1.26 -15.47 -28.17
N GLU A 269 0.08 -15.49 -27.55
CA GLU A 269 -1.15 -15.01 -28.18
C GLU A 269 -1.13 -13.49 -28.44
N GLY A 270 -0.47 -12.71 -27.57
CA GLY A 270 -0.29 -11.27 -27.73
C GLY A 270 -1.61 -10.48 -27.71
N LYS A 271 -2.67 -11.04 -27.14
CA LYS A 271 -4.00 -10.41 -27.04
C LYS A 271 -4.12 -9.56 -25.79
N LEU A 272 -4.91 -8.50 -25.88
CA LEU A 272 -5.39 -7.73 -24.74
C LEU A 272 -6.85 -8.14 -24.47
N ASP A 273 -7.18 -8.38 -23.21
CA ASP A 273 -8.56 -8.65 -22.82
C ASP A 273 -9.33 -7.33 -22.75
N GLU A 274 -10.44 -7.22 -23.46
CA GLU A 274 -11.28 -6.02 -23.45
C GLU A 274 -12.20 -6.05 -22.23
N ASN A 275 -11.81 -5.35 -21.16
CA ASN A 275 -12.62 -5.20 -19.94
C ASN A 275 -13.55 -3.98 -19.96
N TYR A 276 -13.38 -3.10 -20.95
CA TYR A 276 -14.21 -1.94 -21.20
C TYR A 276 -14.57 -1.86 -22.68
N SER A 277 -15.82 -1.52 -23.01
CA SER A 277 -16.11 -1.02 -24.35
C SER A 277 -15.52 0.39 -24.49
N THR A 278 -15.16 0.78 -25.71
CA THR A 278 -14.75 2.18 -26.01
C THR A 278 -15.80 3.19 -25.54
N ASP A 279 -17.09 2.84 -25.62
CA ASP A 279 -18.18 3.71 -25.17
C ASP A 279 -18.19 3.88 -23.65
N ALA A 280 -17.86 2.82 -22.88
CA ALA A 280 -17.78 2.89 -21.42
C ALA A 280 -16.59 3.71 -20.91
N LEU A 281 -15.53 3.87 -21.71
CA LEU A 281 -14.37 4.71 -21.38
C LEU A 281 -14.61 6.21 -21.64
N VAL A 282 -15.55 6.55 -22.53
CA VAL A 282 -15.89 7.95 -22.86
C VAL A 282 -16.87 8.55 -21.83
N ASP A 283 -17.63 7.71 -21.12
CA ASP A 283 -18.64 8.11 -20.14
C ASP A 283 -18.16 8.08 -18.66
N LEU A 284 -16.87 7.77 -18.42
CA LEU A 284 -16.20 7.83 -17.10
C LEU A 284 -15.65 9.24 -16.81
#